data_AF-A0A9P8DX46-F1
#
_entry.id   AF-A0A9P8DX46-F1
#
_cell.length_a   1.000
_cell.length_b   1.000
_cell.length_c   1.000
_cell.angle_alpha   90.00
_cell.angle_beta   90.00
_cell.angle_gamma   90.00
#
_symmetry.space_group_name_H-M   'P 1'
#
loop_
_entity.id
_entity.type
_entity.pdbx_description
1 polymer ?
#
loop_
_entity_poly.entity_id
_entity_poly.type
_entity_poly.pdbx_seq_one_letter_code
_entity_poly.pdbx_strand_id
1 'polypeptide(L)'
;KLPQFKKRMEWFIENKHDVFERNIASMKRRGKDNRLLLSLVNEDRLKKILERMLDETEFLSKGGIRSLSKYHEEHPYSMDVNGQRFSVGYVPGDSDSGLFGGNSNWRGPVWIAVNFLLVESLLRFYMFYGNTLKVECPKGSGDEMHLGHVAEEIQHRLQHLMARGDDGRRAINDGNDMLDFDPHWKDYLWFYEFFDGDSGRGLGASHQCGWTGLMAKMIHDTGVNCRLPQTPRTPTAAASHYFDDVFTRQRRNSQTKKPGALRRSSTSRSIGARSDYWRSAPPSDDGDHEAEAEEGDDTRSNGRAWTIYKDDGNAEARNKERESADDHVHRYVQDQLKRLMTPDGPEQYEDEIE
;
A
#
# COMPACT_ATOMS: atom_id res chain seq x y z
N LYS A 1 29.46 6.85 -27.78
CA LYS A 1 29.07 5.61 -27.07
C LYS A 1 27.98 4.90 -27.89
N LEU A 2 28.11 3.58 -28.13
CA LEU A 2 27.20 2.68 -28.89
C LEU A 2 26.94 2.99 -30.40
N PRO A 3 27.96 2.99 -31.27
CA PRO A 3 27.80 3.28 -32.71
C PRO A 3 26.95 2.24 -33.45
N GLN A 4 27.05 0.96 -33.10
CA GLN A 4 26.26 -0.09 -33.74
C GLN A 4 24.76 -0.02 -33.40
N PHE A 5 24.42 0.39 -32.18
CA PHE A 5 23.03 0.60 -31.79
C PHE A 5 22.44 1.78 -32.57
N LYS A 6 23.16 2.91 -32.62
CA LYS A 6 22.76 4.09 -33.39
C LYS A 6 22.49 3.74 -34.85
N LYS A 7 23.41 3.02 -35.51
CA LYS A 7 23.25 2.59 -36.92
C LYS A 7 21.99 1.74 -37.13
N ARG A 8 21.72 0.77 -36.24
CA ARG A 8 20.51 -0.09 -36.34
C ARG A 8 19.22 0.69 -36.08
N MET A 9 19.26 1.60 -35.11
CA MET A 9 18.15 2.47 -34.78
C MET A 9 17.81 3.42 -35.94
N GLU A 10 18.80 4.09 -36.51
CA GLU A 10 18.64 4.98 -37.68
C GLU A 10 18.12 4.22 -38.89
N TRP A 11 18.72 3.06 -39.19
CA TRP A 11 18.24 2.20 -40.28
C TRP A 11 16.76 1.81 -40.08
N PHE A 12 16.35 1.44 -38.86
CA PHE A 12 14.97 1.07 -38.58
C PHE A 12 14.00 2.26 -38.76
N ILE A 13 14.38 3.45 -38.28
CA ILE A 13 13.60 4.69 -38.44
C ILE A 13 13.42 5.05 -39.92
N GLU A 14 14.46 4.86 -40.74
CA GLU A 14 14.45 5.19 -42.17
C GLU A 14 13.70 4.15 -43.02
N ASN A 15 13.80 2.86 -42.69
CA ASN A 15 13.34 1.77 -43.56
C ASN A 15 12.02 1.10 -43.11
N LYS A 16 11.52 1.38 -41.90
CA LYS A 16 10.27 0.82 -41.33
C LYS A 16 9.34 1.91 -40.80
N HIS A 17 9.18 2.98 -41.58
CA HIS A 17 8.45 4.19 -41.18
C HIS A 17 6.98 3.94 -40.85
N ASP A 18 6.33 3.02 -41.57
CA ASP A 18 4.92 2.63 -41.42
C ASP A 18 4.62 1.93 -40.08
N VAL A 19 5.53 1.04 -39.65
CA VAL A 19 5.45 0.37 -38.34
C VAL A 19 5.80 1.35 -37.23
N PHE A 20 6.77 2.23 -37.47
CA PHE A 20 7.27 3.21 -36.52
C PHE A 20 6.25 4.30 -36.18
N GLU A 21 5.66 4.97 -37.18
CA GLU A 21 4.70 6.07 -36.93
C GLU A 21 3.42 5.59 -36.23
N ARG A 22 2.98 4.37 -36.54
CA ARG A 22 1.75 3.81 -35.97
C ARG A 22 1.94 3.24 -34.57
N ASN A 23 3.11 2.69 -34.25
CA ASN A 23 3.26 1.82 -33.07
C ASN A 23 4.39 2.19 -32.11
N ILE A 24 5.24 3.18 -32.40
CA ILE A 24 6.33 3.57 -31.51
C ILE A 24 6.32 5.09 -31.29
N ALA A 25 6.52 5.54 -30.05
CA ALA A 25 6.72 6.96 -29.77
C ALA A 25 7.88 7.52 -30.63
N SER A 26 7.62 8.61 -31.35
CA SER A 26 8.55 9.09 -32.39
C SER A 26 9.94 9.42 -31.82
N MET A 27 10.93 8.61 -32.18
CA MET A 27 12.35 8.82 -31.92
C MET A 27 12.97 9.98 -32.74
N LYS A 28 12.21 10.58 -33.68
CA LYS A 28 12.60 11.84 -34.34
C LYS A 28 12.32 13.03 -33.43
N ARG A 29 11.25 12.98 -32.62
CA ARG A 29 10.89 14.04 -31.67
C ARG A 29 11.68 13.85 -30.38
N ARG A 30 12.46 14.86 -30.02
CA ARG A 30 13.20 14.89 -28.77
C ARG A 30 12.28 15.37 -27.65
N GLY A 31 12.29 14.64 -26.53
CA GLY A 31 11.60 15.04 -25.31
C GLY A 31 12.40 16.07 -24.53
N LYS A 32 11.98 16.33 -23.29
CA LYS A 32 12.70 17.16 -22.33
C LYS A 32 14.16 16.70 -22.21
N ASP A 33 15.08 17.65 -22.14
CA ASP A 33 16.53 17.39 -22.04
C ASP A 33 17.08 16.48 -23.16
N ASN A 34 16.53 16.60 -24.38
CA ASN A 34 16.95 15.86 -25.58
C ASN A 34 16.76 14.32 -25.49
N ARG A 35 15.88 13.87 -24.60
CA ARG A 35 15.58 12.44 -24.36
C ARG A 35 14.89 11.79 -25.56
N LEU A 36 15.13 10.50 -25.71
CA LEU A 36 14.40 9.62 -26.64
C LEU A 36 13.46 8.73 -25.84
N LEU A 37 12.26 8.51 -26.38
CA LEU A 37 11.28 7.59 -25.80
C LEU A 37 11.11 6.39 -26.72
N LEU A 38 11.55 5.23 -26.24
CA LEU A 38 11.28 3.95 -26.89
C LEU A 38 10.09 3.30 -26.19
N SER A 39 8.89 3.48 -26.75
CA SER A 39 7.64 3.01 -26.16
C SER A 39 6.69 2.54 -27.26
N LEU A 40 5.98 1.42 -27.03
CA LEU A 40 4.88 0.94 -27.89
C LEU A 40 3.62 1.81 -27.80
N VAL A 41 3.55 2.63 -26.75
CA VAL A 41 2.46 3.54 -26.45
C VAL A 41 2.95 4.95 -26.78
N ASN A 42 2.36 5.55 -27.82
CA ASN A 42 2.56 6.95 -28.17
C ASN A 42 1.64 7.86 -27.32
N GLU A 43 1.74 9.18 -27.52
CA GLU A 43 0.98 10.15 -26.72
C GLU A 43 -0.54 9.93 -26.78
N ASP A 44 -1.09 9.70 -27.97
CA ASP A 44 -2.54 9.53 -28.18
C ASP A 44 -3.07 8.24 -27.53
N ARG A 45 -2.32 7.13 -27.67
CA ARG A 45 -2.66 5.87 -27.00
C ARG A 45 -2.53 6.02 -25.50
N LEU A 46 -1.51 6.72 -25.02
CA LEU A 46 -1.31 6.95 -23.59
C LEU A 46 -2.49 7.72 -23.00
N LYS A 47 -2.93 8.81 -23.65
CA LYS A 47 -4.13 9.56 -23.20
C LYS A 47 -5.37 8.68 -23.10
N LYS A 48 -5.64 7.84 -24.10
CA LYS A 48 -6.79 6.91 -24.10
C LYS A 48 -6.71 5.85 -23.00
N ILE A 49 -5.52 5.33 -22.71
CA ILE A 49 -5.31 4.38 -21.62
C ILE A 49 -5.57 5.08 -20.27
N LEU A 50 -4.98 6.26 -20.08
CA LEU A 50 -5.09 7.01 -18.82
C LEU A 50 -6.52 7.48 -18.55
N GLU A 51 -7.28 7.81 -19.59
CA GLU A 51 -8.69 8.17 -19.47
C GLU A 51 -9.52 7.09 -18.76
N ARG A 52 -9.26 5.81 -19.04
CA ARG A 52 -9.94 4.66 -18.39
C ARG A 52 -9.27 4.28 -17.08
N MET A 53 -7.94 4.29 -17.05
CA MET A 53 -7.16 3.90 -15.87
C MET A 53 -7.40 4.82 -14.67
N LEU A 54 -7.63 6.12 -14.92
CA LEU A 54 -7.80 7.15 -13.90
C LEU A 54 -9.27 7.45 -13.58
N ASP A 55 -10.20 6.64 -14.09
CA ASP A 55 -11.62 6.74 -13.79
C ASP A 55 -11.99 5.90 -12.56
N GLU A 56 -12.62 6.54 -11.57
CA GLU A 56 -12.96 5.90 -10.30
C GLU A 56 -14.11 4.88 -10.43
N THR A 57 -14.94 5.03 -11.46
CA THR A 57 -15.99 4.07 -11.84
C THR A 57 -15.44 2.87 -12.62
N GLU A 58 -14.16 2.92 -12.99
CA GLU A 58 -13.46 1.85 -13.68
C GLU A 58 -12.28 1.32 -12.86
N PHE A 59 -11.06 1.76 -13.17
CA PHE A 59 -9.83 1.17 -12.64
C PHE A 59 -9.33 1.87 -11.37
N LEU A 60 -9.59 3.16 -11.17
CA LEU A 60 -8.99 3.94 -10.08
C LEU A 60 -9.78 3.75 -8.76
N SER A 61 -9.36 2.83 -7.91
CA SER A 61 -9.95 2.67 -6.58
C SER A 61 -9.37 3.65 -5.56
N LYS A 62 -9.92 3.65 -4.34
CA LYS A 62 -9.34 4.38 -3.20
C LYS A 62 -7.94 3.88 -2.82
N GLY A 63 -7.63 2.62 -3.13
CA GLY A 63 -6.40 1.92 -2.79
C GLY A 63 -5.38 1.78 -3.92
N GLY A 64 -5.68 2.26 -5.13
CA GLY A 64 -4.79 2.15 -6.29
C GLY A 64 -5.53 1.74 -7.57
N ILE A 65 -4.82 1.15 -8.53
CA ILE A 65 -5.38 0.66 -9.79
C ILE A 65 -5.85 -0.80 -9.62
N ARG A 66 -7.12 -1.06 -9.90
CA ARG A 66 -7.76 -2.39 -9.90
C ARG A 66 -7.17 -3.27 -11.01
N SER A 67 -7.17 -4.58 -10.81
CA SER A 67 -6.71 -5.54 -11.82
C SER A 67 -7.70 -5.73 -12.98
N LEU A 68 -8.98 -5.44 -12.76
CA LEU A 68 -10.03 -5.39 -13.78
C LEU A 68 -10.91 -4.15 -13.56
N SER A 69 -11.39 -3.54 -14.64
CA SER A 69 -12.29 -2.39 -14.57
C SER A 69 -13.57 -2.77 -13.83
N LYS A 70 -13.99 -1.92 -12.89
CA LYS A 70 -15.27 -2.07 -12.18
C LYS A 70 -16.48 -2.03 -13.12
N TYR A 71 -16.34 -1.46 -14.32
CA TYR A 71 -17.34 -1.55 -15.39
C TYR A 71 -17.84 -2.98 -15.66
N HIS A 72 -16.95 -3.99 -15.52
CA HIS A 72 -17.27 -5.40 -15.73
C HIS A 72 -18.06 -6.05 -14.59
N GLU A 73 -18.44 -5.29 -13.56
CA GLU A 73 -19.44 -5.71 -12.56
C GLU A 73 -20.81 -5.84 -13.22
N GLU A 74 -21.23 -4.81 -13.95
CA GLU A 74 -22.50 -4.79 -14.69
C GLU A 74 -22.37 -5.31 -16.12
N HIS A 75 -21.15 -5.27 -16.69
CA HIS A 75 -20.89 -5.64 -18.08
C HIS A 75 -19.79 -6.72 -18.20
N PRO A 76 -20.00 -7.95 -17.67
CA PRO A 76 -19.02 -9.01 -17.79
C PRO A 76 -18.59 -9.26 -19.23
N TYR A 77 -17.29 -9.48 -19.45
CA TYR A 77 -16.82 -9.93 -20.76
C TYR A 77 -17.16 -11.40 -20.92
N SER A 78 -17.91 -11.74 -21.97
CA SER A 78 -18.30 -13.13 -22.23
C SER A 78 -18.06 -13.56 -23.67
N MET A 79 -17.74 -14.83 -23.87
CA MET A 79 -17.53 -15.45 -25.18
C MET A 79 -18.17 -16.84 -25.21
N ASP A 80 -18.83 -17.16 -26.32
CA ASP A 80 -19.33 -18.51 -26.59
C ASP A 80 -18.27 -19.33 -27.33
N VAL A 81 -17.90 -20.48 -26.75
CA VAL A 81 -16.94 -21.42 -27.33
C VAL A 81 -17.59 -22.81 -27.32
N ASN A 82 -17.80 -23.39 -28.50
CA ASN A 82 -18.41 -24.72 -28.67
C ASN A 82 -19.76 -24.90 -27.95
N GLY A 83 -20.61 -23.86 -27.92
CA GLY A 83 -21.93 -23.88 -27.27
C GLY A 83 -21.89 -23.67 -25.76
N GLN A 84 -20.72 -23.43 -25.17
CA GLN A 84 -20.57 -23.04 -23.77
C GLN A 84 -20.22 -21.56 -23.66
N ARG A 85 -20.94 -20.84 -22.81
CA ARG A 85 -20.66 -19.43 -22.50
C ARG A 85 -19.63 -19.34 -21.38
N PHE A 86 -18.50 -18.68 -21.65
CA PHE A 86 -17.50 -18.30 -20.66
C PHE A 86 -17.65 -16.82 -20.34
N SER A 87 -17.53 -16.44 -19.07
CA SER A 87 -17.71 -15.05 -18.63
C SER A 87 -16.69 -14.68 -17.56
N VAL A 88 -16.21 -13.45 -17.60
CA VAL A 88 -15.34 -12.84 -16.60
C VAL A 88 -15.96 -11.53 -16.15
N GLY A 89 -16.42 -11.50 -14.91
CA GLY A 89 -16.93 -10.31 -14.23
C GLY A 89 -15.93 -9.74 -13.23
N TYR A 90 -16.20 -8.50 -12.79
CA TYR A 90 -15.47 -7.85 -11.72
C TYR A 90 -15.74 -8.52 -10.36
N VAL A 91 -14.69 -8.86 -9.63
CA VAL A 91 -14.74 -9.39 -8.27
C VAL A 91 -13.68 -8.66 -7.44
N PRO A 92 -14.06 -7.84 -6.45
CA PRO A 92 -13.12 -6.95 -5.78
C PRO A 92 -12.17 -7.67 -4.82
N GLY A 93 -12.57 -8.79 -4.23
CA GLY A 93 -11.84 -9.49 -3.16
C GLY A 93 -11.33 -10.88 -3.57
N ASP A 94 -11.51 -11.88 -2.72
CA ASP A 94 -11.16 -13.28 -3.04
C ASP A 94 -11.95 -13.78 -4.27
N SER A 95 -11.42 -14.78 -4.97
CA SER A 95 -12.08 -15.31 -6.17
C SER A 95 -13.40 -16.00 -5.81
N ASP A 96 -14.44 -15.76 -6.61
CA ASP A 96 -15.73 -16.45 -6.52
C ASP A 96 -15.74 -17.82 -7.23
N SER A 97 -14.56 -18.33 -7.62
CA SER A 97 -14.40 -19.61 -8.30
C SER A 97 -13.19 -20.38 -7.77
N GLY A 98 -13.30 -21.71 -7.74
CA GLY A 98 -12.24 -22.61 -7.27
C GLY A 98 -11.06 -22.79 -8.23
N LEU A 99 -11.06 -22.14 -9.39
CA LEU A 99 -9.94 -22.20 -10.33
C LEU A 99 -8.67 -21.62 -9.68
N PHE A 100 -7.54 -22.31 -9.82
CA PHE A 100 -6.23 -21.89 -9.31
C PHE A 100 -6.14 -21.68 -7.78
N GLY A 101 -6.85 -22.50 -7.00
CA GLY A 101 -6.72 -22.51 -5.54
C GLY A 101 -7.67 -21.57 -4.80
N GLY A 102 -8.69 -21.05 -5.49
CA GLY A 102 -9.89 -20.44 -4.88
C GLY A 102 -9.73 -19.04 -4.29
N ASN A 103 -8.55 -18.70 -3.75
CA ASN A 103 -8.38 -17.43 -3.03
C ASN A 103 -7.77 -16.32 -3.89
N SER A 104 -6.78 -16.64 -4.74
CA SER A 104 -6.07 -15.63 -5.53
C SER A 104 -6.94 -15.09 -6.67
N ASN A 105 -6.99 -13.76 -6.83
CA ASN A 105 -7.89 -13.11 -7.78
C ASN A 105 -7.26 -11.93 -8.52
N TRP A 106 -7.41 -11.94 -9.85
CA TRP A 106 -6.94 -10.89 -10.77
C TRP A 106 -8.09 -10.15 -11.48
N ARG A 107 -9.33 -10.31 -10.98
CA ARG A 107 -10.54 -9.76 -11.60
C ARG A 107 -11.08 -8.54 -10.86
N GLY A 108 -10.22 -7.79 -10.19
CA GLY A 108 -10.66 -6.61 -9.47
C GLY A 108 -9.76 -6.14 -8.33
N PRO A 109 -9.08 -7.02 -7.57
CA PRO A 109 -8.21 -6.59 -6.49
C PRO A 109 -7.06 -5.69 -6.96
N VAL A 110 -6.54 -4.90 -6.04
CA VAL A 110 -5.34 -4.08 -6.21
C VAL A 110 -4.11 -4.91 -5.88
N TRP A 111 -3.17 -4.96 -6.82
CA TRP A 111 -1.88 -5.62 -6.65
C TRP A 111 -0.76 -4.59 -6.68
N ILE A 112 0.05 -4.52 -5.62
CA ILE A 112 1.14 -3.55 -5.50
C ILE A 112 2.17 -3.75 -6.62
N ALA A 113 2.48 -4.99 -7.01
CA ALA A 113 3.46 -5.28 -8.07
C ALA A 113 3.12 -4.54 -9.37
N VAL A 114 1.88 -4.67 -9.85
CA VAL A 114 1.43 -4.07 -11.11
C VAL A 114 1.32 -2.55 -10.96
N ASN A 115 0.76 -2.08 -9.84
CA ASN A 115 0.66 -0.66 -9.55
C ASN A 115 2.04 0.02 -9.54
N PHE A 116 3.05 -0.61 -8.95
CA PHE A 116 4.41 -0.11 -8.95
C PHE A 116 4.97 0.01 -10.37
N LEU A 117 4.74 -0.98 -11.24
CA LEU A 117 5.14 -0.89 -12.65
C LEU A 117 4.42 0.24 -13.39
N LEU A 118 3.15 0.49 -13.09
CA LEU A 118 2.39 1.62 -13.65
C LEU A 118 2.96 2.97 -13.21
N VAL A 119 3.26 3.14 -11.91
CA VAL A 119 3.92 4.32 -11.35
C VAL A 119 5.27 4.55 -12.04
N GLU A 120 6.12 3.53 -12.10
CA GLU A 120 7.41 3.56 -12.77
C GLU A 120 7.31 3.91 -14.27
N SER A 121 6.26 3.44 -14.95
CA SER A 121 5.99 3.78 -16.35
C SER A 121 5.58 5.24 -16.50
N LEU A 122 4.68 5.74 -15.64
CA LEU A 122 4.25 7.14 -15.65
C LEU A 122 5.43 8.09 -15.41
N LEU A 123 6.33 7.77 -14.49
CA LEU A 123 7.54 8.55 -14.24
C LEU A 123 8.47 8.57 -15.46
N ARG A 124 8.64 7.44 -16.17
CA ARG A 124 9.42 7.40 -17.43
C ARG A 124 8.81 8.28 -18.52
N PHE A 125 7.48 8.25 -18.67
CA PHE A 125 6.79 9.15 -19.61
C PHE A 125 6.90 10.61 -19.18
N TYR A 126 6.80 10.90 -17.88
CA TYR A 126 7.01 12.25 -17.34
C TYR A 126 8.43 12.76 -17.62
N MET A 127 9.46 11.93 -17.49
CA MET A 127 10.83 12.33 -17.85
C MET A 127 10.96 12.75 -19.32
N PHE A 128 10.15 12.18 -20.22
CA PHE A 128 10.13 12.54 -21.64
C PHE A 128 9.27 13.77 -21.93
N TYR A 129 8.00 13.77 -21.49
CA TYR A 129 7.04 14.84 -21.80
C TYR A 129 7.15 16.07 -20.87
N GLY A 130 7.71 15.90 -19.67
CA GLY A 130 7.73 16.92 -18.63
C GLY A 130 6.31 17.40 -18.28
N ASN A 131 6.17 18.71 -18.10
CA ASN A 131 4.92 19.35 -17.69
C ASN A 131 3.96 19.62 -18.87
N THR A 132 4.35 19.25 -20.10
CA THR A 132 3.59 19.58 -21.31
C THR A 132 2.42 18.64 -21.55
N LEU A 133 2.61 17.35 -21.27
CA LEU A 133 1.53 16.37 -21.31
C LEU A 133 0.80 16.37 -19.98
N LYS A 134 -0.47 16.77 -20.02
CA LYS A 134 -1.39 16.71 -18.90
C LYS A 134 -2.59 15.82 -19.23
N VAL A 135 -3.13 15.22 -18.18
CA VAL A 135 -4.35 14.43 -18.20
C VAL A 135 -5.15 14.73 -16.95
N GLU A 136 -6.46 14.62 -17.07
CA GLU A 136 -7.39 14.74 -15.95
C GLU A 136 -7.19 13.58 -14.95
N CYS A 137 -7.01 13.89 -13.67
CA CYS A 137 -6.84 12.88 -12.63
C CYS A 137 -7.41 13.34 -11.28
N PRO A 138 -8.45 12.67 -10.75
CA PRO A 138 -9.24 11.59 -11.36
C PRO A 138 -10.00 12.04 -12.60
N LYS A 139 -10.40 11.10 -13.47
CA LYS A 139 -11.29 11.40 -14.60
C LYS A 139 -12.60 12.03 -14.10
N GLY A 140 -13.07 13.08 -14.78
CA GLY A 140 -14.27 13.83 -14.39
C GLY A 140 -14.09 14.86 -13.27
N SER A 141 -12.88 15.02 -12.72
CA SER A 141 -12.59 16.02 -11.67
C SER A 141 -12.39 17.45 -12.20
N GLY A 142 -12.05 17.60 -13.47
CA GLY A 142 -11.58 18.86 -14.07
C GLY A 142 -10.11 19.22 -13.73
N ASP A 143 -9.43 18.41 -12.92
CA ASP A 143 -8.07 18.70 -12.44
C ASP A 143 -7.01 18.06 -13.36
N GLU A 144 -6.35 18.90 -14.14
CA GLU A 144 -5.31 18.51 -15.10
C GLU A 144 -3.93 18.35 -14.43
N MET A 145 -3.38 17.14 -14.47
CA MET A 145 -2.10 16.78 -13.85
C MET A 145 -1.09 16.33 -14.90
N HIS A 146 0.19 16.70 -14.73
CA HIS A 146 1.25 16.04 -15.48
C HIS A 146 1.51 14.63 -14.92
N LEU A 147 2.10 13.76 -15.72
CA LEU A 147 2.24 12.33 -15.39
C LEU A 147 3.01 12.06 -14.08
N GLY A 148 3.93 12.94 -13.66
CA GLY A 148 4.57 12.85 -12.35
C GLY A 148 3.61 12.97 -11.16
N HIS A 149 2.63 13.89 -11.21
CA HIS A 149 1.62 14.03 -10.15
C HIS A 149 0.58 12.91 -10.22
N VAL A 150 0.28 12.38 -11.41
CA VAL A 150 -0.56 11.17 -11.54
C VAL A 150 0.11 9.98 -10.86
N ALA A 151 1.43 9.80 -11.04
CA ALA A 151 2.20 8.76 -10.36
C ALA A 151 2.15 8.95 -8.83
N GLU A 152 2.35 10.18 -8.35
CA GLU A 152 2.25 10.53 -6.93
C GLU A 152 0.85 10.25 -6.36
N GLU A 153 -0.22 10.56 -7.09
CA GLU A 153 -1.60 10.29 -6.66
C GLU A 153 -1.86 8.78 -6.49
N ILE A 154 -1.38 7.95 -7.41
CA ILE A 154 -1.48 6.49 -7.30
C ILE A 154 -0.66 6.00 -6.09
N GLN A 155 0.55 6.52 -5.89
CA GLN A 155 1.38 6.18 -4.73
C GLN A 155 0.73 6.58 -3.40
N HIS A 156 0.06 7.73 -3.33
CA HIS A 156 -0.69 8.15 -2.14
C HIS A 156 -1.84 7.18 -1.84
N ARG A 157 -2.64 6.81 -2.85
CA ARG A 157 -3.74 5.84 -2.70
C ARG A 157 -3.26 4.48 -2.20
N LEU A 158 -2.13 3.99 -2.71
CA LEU A 158 -1.53 2.74 -2.23
C LEU A 158 -1.06 2.85 -0.77
N GLN A 159 -0.44 3.97 -0.40
CA GLN A 159 -0.04 4.22 0.99
C GLN A 159 -1.25 4.34 1.93
N HIS A 160 -2.39 4.85 1.43
CA HIS A 160 -3.63 4.97 2.21
C HIS A 160 -4.18 3.62 2.68
N LEU A 161 -3.89 2.53 1.97
CA LEU A 161 -4.23 1.18 2.43
C LEU A 161 -3.70 0.92 3.84
N MET A 162 -2.45 1.32 4.09
CA MET A 162 -1.72 1.08 5.34
C MET A 162 -1.77 2.26 6.31
N ALA A 163 -2.29 3.42 5.91
CA ALA A 163 -2.37 4.61 6.76
C ALA A 163 -3.59 4.56 7.70
N ARG A 164 -3.53 5.25 8.85
CA ARG A 164 -4.71 5.40 9.72
C ARG A 164 -5.62 6.47 9.11
N GLY A 165 -6.90 6.19 9.03
CA GLY A 165 -7.94 7.17 8.77
C GLY A 165 -8.23 8.04 9.99
N ASP A 166 -9.23 8.91 9.86
CA ASP A 166 -9.70 9.78 10.96
C ASP A 166 -10.37 9.00 12.10
N ASP A 167 -10.88 7.81 11.79
CA ASP A 167 -11.41 6.83 12.75
C ASP A 167 -10.30 6.03 13.46
N GLY A 168 -9.03 6.26 13.11
CA GLY A 168 -7.87 5.55 13.64
C GLY A 168 -7.64 4.17 13.01
N ARG A 169 -8.45 3.75 12.03
CA ARG A 169 -8.39 2.42 11.41
C ARG A 169 -7.57 2.41 10.13
N ARG A 170 -7.11 1.23 9.74
CA ARG A 170 -6.45 1.00 8.44
C ARG A 170 -7.35 0.17 7.55
N ALA A 171 -7.33 0.46 6.25
CA ALA A 171 -8.12 -0.33 5.29
C ALA A 171 -7.69 -1.80 5.34
N ILE A 172 -6.38 -2.08 5.39
CA ILE A 172 -5.84 -3.45 5.41
C ILE A 172 -6.36 -4.32 6.57
N ASN A 173 -6.76 -3.70 7.69
CA ASN A 173 -7.14 -4.40 8.91
C ASN A 173 -8.61 -4.84 8.91
N ASP A 174 -9.41 -4.42 7.91
CA ASP A 174 -10.82 -4.80 7.75
C ASP A 174 -11.69 -4.61 9.00
N GLY A 175 -11.45 -3.51 9.73
CA GLY A 175 -12.21 -3.21 10.95
C GLY A 175 -11.84 -4.08 12.16
N ASN A 176 -10.72 -4.80 12.13
CA ASN A 176 -10.25 -5.58 13.26
C ASN A 176 -9.71 -4.68 14.41
N ASP A 177 -10.46 -4.59 15.50
CA ASP A 177 -10.13 -3.75 16.66
C ASP A 177 -8.80 -4.11 17.34
N MET A 178 -8.41 -5.38 17.33
CA MET A 178 -7.11 -5.79 17.86
C MET A 178 -5.99 -5.15 17.02
N LEU A 179 -6.09 -5.24 15.69
CA LEU A 179 -5.07 -4.70 14.79
C LEU A 179 -5.11 -3.17 14.66
N ASP A 180 -6.24 -2.52 14.98
CA ASP A 180 -6.38 -1.07 14.89
C ASP A 180 -6.08 -0.35 16.21
N PHE A 181 -6.46 -0.92 17.37
CA PHE A 181 -6.48 -0.20 18.65
C PHE A 181 -5.71 -0.85 19.79
N ASP A 182 -5.49 -2.17 19.77
CA ASP A 182 -4.78 -2.83 20.87
C ASP A 182 -3.35 -2.28 21.01
N PRO A 183 -2.92 -1.84 22.20
CA PRO A 183 -1.59 -1.24 22.41
C PRO A 183 -0.42 -2.14 21.99
N HIS A 184 -0.61 -3.46 21.99
CA HIS A 184 0.39 -4.44 21.60
C HIS A 184 0.36 -4.79 20.11
N TRP A 185 -0.74 -4.53 19.39
CA TRP A 185 -0.88 -4.97 17.99
C TRP A 185 -1.00 -3.84 16.98
N LYS A 186 -1.52 -2.67 17.38
CA LYS A 186 -1.88 -1.55 16.49
C LYS A 186 -0.79 -1.00 15.57
N ASP A 187 0.48 -1.27 15.91
CA ASP A 187 1.66 -0.78 15.19
C ASP A 187 2.36 -1.89 14.37
N TYR A 188 1.88 -3.14 14.43
CA TYR A 188 2.38 -4.26 13.62
C TYR A 188 1.56 -4.41 12.34
N LEU A 189 2.07 -3.85 11.24
CA LEU A 189 1.40 -3.89 9.93
C LEU A 189 1.59 -5.26 9.25
N TRP A 190 0.48 -5.82 8.79
CA TRP A 190 0.50 -7.05 8.01
C TRP A 190 0.67 -6.75 6.52
N PHE A 191 1.49 -7.57 5.87
CA PHE A 191 1.72 -7.51 4.43
C PHE A 191 0.86 -8.58 3.78
N TYR A 192 0.03 -8.19 2.84
CA TYR A 192 -0.91 -9.08 2.16
C TYR A 192 -0.52 -9.30 0.71
N GLU A 193 -1.05 -10.36 0.11
CA GLU A 193 -0.83 -10.71 -1.29
C GLU A 193 -1.46 -9.68 -2.23
N PHE A 194 -2.70 -9.30 -1.96
CA PHE A 194 -3.45 -8.30 -2.69
C PHE A 194 -4.45 -7.60 -1.77
N PHE A 195 -5.11 -6.58 -2.29
CA PHE A 195 -6.06 -5.76 -1.54
C PHE A 195 -7.39 -5.69 -2.26
N ASP A 196 -8.48 -5.74 -1.51
CA ASP A 196 -9.82 -5.63 -2.07
C ASP A 196 -9.98 -4.33 -2.87
N GLY A 197 -10.50 -4.44 -4.10
CA GLY A 197 -10.59 -3.35 -5.06
C GLY A 197 -11.55 -2.22 -4.67
N ASP A 198 -12.40 -2.41 -3.66
CA ASP A 198 -13.38 -1.41 -3.22
C ASP A 198 -13.15 -0.94 -1.78
N SER A 199 -12.87 -1.86 -0.87
CA SER A 199 -12.64 -1.59 0.56
C SER A 199 -11.16 -1.35 0.91
N GLY A 200 -10.24 -1.97 0.16
CA GLY A 200 -8.81 -1.96 0.47
C GLY A 200 -8.38 -2.92 1.59
N ARG A 201 -9.27 -3.83 2.04
CA ARG A 201 -8.88 -4.86 3.02
C ARG A 201 -7.79 -5.77 2.47
N GLY A 202 -6.90 -6.23 3.34
CA GLY A 202 -5.82 -7.14 2.98
C GLY A 202 -6.33 -8.56 2.77
N LEU A 203 -5.91 -9.20 1.69
CA LEU A 203 -6.40 -10.52 1.26
C LEU A 203 -5.25 -11.44 0.79
N GLY A 204 -5.58 -12.72 0.64
CA GLY A 204 -4.62 -13.76 0.27
C GLY A 204 -3.59 -14.05 1.38
N ALA A 205 -2.41 -14.51 0.99
CA ALA A 205 -1.35 -14.82 1.94
C ALA A 205 -0.97 -13.59 2.79
N SER A 206 -0.94 -13.75 4.12
CA SER A 206 -0.40 -12.74 5.03
C SER A 206 1.13 -12.87 5.15
N HIS A 207 1.77 -11.86 5.75
CA HIS A 207 3.23 -11.73 5.86
C HIS A 207 3.94 -11.76 4.51
N GLN A 208 3.25 -11.37 3.45
CA GLN A 208 3.78 -11.37 2.11
C GLN A 208 4.67 -10.15 1.87
N CYS A 209 5.83 -10.09 2.53
CA CYS A 209 6.87 -9.07 2.27
C CYS A 209 7.63 -9.35 0.95
N GLY A 210 6.93 -9.88 -0.05
CA GLY A 210 7.38 -10.00 -1.43
C GLY A 210 7.14 -8.68 -2.16
N TRP A 211 6.26 -8.67 -3.16
CA TRP A 211 5.99 -7.44 -3.90
C TRP A 211 5.33 -6.35 -3.06
N THR A 212 4.58 -6.68 -2.00
CA THR A 212 4.00 -5.68 -1.08
C THR A 212 5.09 -4.90 -0.35
N GLY A 213 6.30 -5.45 -0.22
CA GLY A 213 7.49 -4.75 0.27
C GLY A 213 7.85 -3.49 -0.54
N LEU A 214 7.42 -3.37 -1.80
CA LEU A 214 7.58 -2.17 -2.63
C LEU A 214 6.90 -0.93 -2.02
N MET A 215 5.99 -1.10 -1.05
CA MET A 215 5.45 -0.01 -0.24
C MET A 215 6.56 0.86 0.39
N ALA A 216 7.65 0.24 0.85
CA ALA A 216 8.78 0.98 1.42
C ALA A 216 9.41 1.97 0.43
N LYS A 217 9.49 1.59 -0.86
CA LYS A 217 9.99 2.48 -1.92
C LYS A 217 9.01 3.64 -2.17
N MET A 218 7.71 3.38 -2.18
CA MET A 218 6.71 4.43 -2.36
C MET A 218 6.70 5.44 -1.20
N ILE A 219 6.85 4.95 0.04
CA ILE A 219 7.01 5.79 1.24
C ILE A 219 8.30 6.62 1.14
N HIS A 220 9.41 6.01 0.70
CA HIS A 220 10.66 6.75 0.50
C HIS A 220 10.50 7.89 -0.52
N ASP A 221 9.79 7.64 -1.63
CA ASP A 221 9.67 8.63 -2.72
C ASP A 221 8.68 9.75 -2.42
N THR A 222 7.54 9.42 -1.79
CA THR A 222 6.39 10.34 -1.66
C THR A 222 5.83 10.46 -0.25
N GLY A 223 6.32 9.68 0.72
CA GLY A 223 5.76 9.61 2.08
C GLY A 223 5.80 10.93 2.84
N VAL A 224 6.74 11.83 2.52
CA VAL A 224 6.81 13.18 3.13
C VAL A 224 5.65 14.08 2.67
N ASN A 225 5.19 13.90 1.43
CA ASN A 225 4.10 14.68 0.84
C ASN A 225 2.78 13.89 0.82
N CYS A 226 2.79 12.65 1.31
CA CYS A 226 1.64 11.78 1.33
C CYS A 226 0.53 12.38 2.19
N ARG A 227 -0.61 12.60 1.53
CA ARG A 227 -1.81 13.14 2.15
C ARG A 227 -2.44 12.09 3.04
N LEU A 228 -3.26 12.50 4.01
CA LEU A 228 -4.07 11.54 4.76
C LEU A 228 -5.20 10.99 3.88
N PRO A 229 -5.69 9.76 4.12
CA PRO A 229 -6.73 9.13 3.29
C PRO A 229 -8.00 9.96 3.06
N GLN A 230 -8.34 10.80 4.04
CA GLN A 230 -9.54 11.64 4.03
C GLN A 230 -9.29 13.07 3.53
N THR A 231 -8.04 13.43 3.22
CA THR A 231 -7.74 14.75 2.67
C THR A 231 -8.23 14.84 1.22
N PRO A 232 -8.92 15.92 0.83
CA PRO A 232 -9.39 16.08 -0.54
C PRO A 232 -8.29 15.91 -1.58
N ARG A 233 -8.62 15.17 -2.65
CA ARG A 233 -7.65 14.63 -3.61
C ARG A 233 -7.22 15.62 -4.66
N THR A 234 -7.97 16.69 -4.86
CA THR A 234 -7.64 17.71 -5.86
C THR A 234 -7.71 19.11 -5.27
N PRO A 235 -7.03 20.12 -5.85
CA PRO A 235 -7.14 21.50 -5.40
C PRO A 235 -8.60 21.98 -5.38
N THR A 236 -9.38 21.59 -6.39
CA THR A 236 -10.80 21.90 -6.48
C THR A 236 -11.58 21.28 -5.32
N ALA A 237 -11.39 19.98 -5.05
CA ALA A 237 -12.02 19.32 -3.91
C ALA A 237 -11.53 19.87 -2.56
N ALA A 238 -10.25 20.25 -2.47
CA ALA A 238 -9.65 20.84 -1.28
C ALA A 238 -10.22 22.22 -0.97
N ALA A 239 -10.41 23.05 -2.00
CA ALA A 239 -11.11 24.32 -1.89
C ALA A 239 -12.54 24.09 -1.39
N SER A 240 -13.31 23.18 -2.02
CA SER A 240 -14.67 22.87 -1.59
C SER A 240 -14.74 22.44 -0.12
N HIS A 241 -13.90 21.49 0.29
CA HIS A 241 -13.85 21.01 1.67
C HIS A 241 -13.44 22.11 2.66
N TYR A 242 -12.45 22.94 2.31
CA TYR A 242 -12.00 24.03 3.17
C TYR A 242 -13.10 25.08 3.32
N PHE A 243 -13.78 25.45 2.25
CA PHE A 243 -14.87 26.42 2.30
C PHE A 243 -16.10 25.86 3.03
N ASP A 244 -16.46 24.59 2.83
CA ASP A 244 -17.54 23.93 3.56
C ASP A 244 -17.26 23.86 5.07
N ASP A 245 -16.03 23.54 5.47
CA ASP A 245 -15.61 23.57 6.88
C ASP A 245 -15.65 24.97 7.48
N VAL A 246 -15.28 26.00 6.72
CA VAL A 246 -15.33 27.41 7.15
C VAL A 246 -16.79 27.86 7.34
N PHE A 247 -17.67 27.53 6.38
CA PHE A 247 -19.08 27.91 6.45
C PHE A 247 -19.84 27.14 7.55
N THR A 248 -19.55 25.85 7.74
CA THR A 248 -20.12 25.07 8.85
C THR A 248 -19.60 25.54 10.22
N ARG A 249 -18.34 25.98 10.33
CA ARG A 249 -17.82 26.65 11.55
C ARG A 249 -18.51 27.97 11.84
N GLN A 250 -18.73 28.81 10.82
CA GLN A 250 -19.45 30.08 11.00
C GLN A 250 -20.89 29.86 11.46
N ARG A 251 -21.56 28.82 10.95
CA ARG A 251 -22.94 28.48 11.35
C ARG A 251 -23.04 27.91 12.77
N ARG A 252 -22.01 27.20 13.26
CA ARG A 252 -21.93 26.71 14.65
C ARG A 252 -21.57 27.77 15.69
N ASN A 253 -21.15 28.96 15.27
CA ASN A 253 -20.84 30.07 16.19
C ASN A 253 -22.07 30.90 16.60
N SER A 254 -23.26 30.60 16.09
CA SER A 254 -24.52 31.17 16.58
C SER A 254 -25.32 30.10 17.35
N GLN A 255 -25.23 30.18 18.67
CA GLN A 255 -26.04 29.46 19.67
C GLN A 255 -25.87 27.93 19.76
N THR A 256 -25.17 27.45 20.80
CA THR A 256 -25.67 26.57 21.89
C THR A 256 -24.52 25.90 22.68
N LYS A 257 -24.84 25.49 23.91
CA LYS A 257 -23.94 25.12 25.03
C LYS A 257 -22.96 23.97 24.74
N LYS A 258 -21.79 24.02 25.41
CA LYS A 258 -20.75 22.96 25.46
C LYS A 258 -21.29 21.61 25.95
N PRO A 259 -20.87 20.50 25.32
CA PRO A 259 -20.56 19.25 26.00
C PRO A 259 -19.04 18.95 25.95
N GLY A 260 -18.62 17.95 26.73
CA GLY A 260 -17.27 17.71 27.24
C GLY A 260 -16.14 17.51 26.22
N ALA A 261 -14.92 17.59 26.75
CA ALA A 261 -13.65 17.64 26.03
C ALA A 261 -13.44 16.44 25.09
N LEU A 262 -13.65 16.66 23.79
CA LEU A 262 -13.08 15.85 22.72
C LEU A 262 -11.71 16.45 22.34
N ARG A 263 -10.68 15.60 22.38
CA ARG A 263 -9.29 15.95 22.11
C ARG A 263 -9.16 16.31 20.62
N ARG A 264 -8.87 17.58 20.36
CA ARG A 264 -8.69 18.20 19.04
C ARG A 264 -7.53 17.53 18.28
N SER A 265 -7.78 16.87 17.15
CA SER A 265 -6.70 16.56 16.19
C SER A 265 -6.45 17.81 15.34
N SER A 266 -5.24 18.35 15.42
CA SER A 266 -4.78 19.42 14.53
C SER A 266 -4.21 18.79 13.26
N THR A 267 -4.71 19.20 12.10
CA THR A 267 -4.24 18.83 10.75
C THR A 267 -2.88 19.44 10.38
N SER A 268 -1.99 19.61 11.34
CA SER A 268 -0.65 20.19 11.15
C SER A 268 0.43 19.30 11.76
N ARG A 269 0.45 18.02 11.37
CA ARG A 269 1.64 17.17 11.57
C ARG A 269 2.31 16.94 10.24
N SER A 270 3.21 17.86 9.89
CA SER A 270 4.29 17.57 8.96
C SER A 270 5.05 16.33 9.48
N ILE A 271 5.30 15.36 8.60
CA ILE A 271 6.09 14.14 8.86
C ILE A 271 7.60 14.44 9.07
N GLY A 272 7.97 15.71 9.33
CA GLY A 272 9.35 16.18 9.46
C GLY A 272 9.99 16.13 10.86
N ALA A 273 9.40 15.47 11.86
CA ALA A 273 10.03 15.36 13.17
C ALA A 273 10.86 14.07 13.28
N ARG A 274 12.05 14.07 12.65
CA ARG A 274 13.11 13.13 13.01
C ARG A 274 13.73 13.55 14.34
N SER A 275 14.03 12.57 15.18
CA SER A 275 14.79 12.76 16.41
C SER A 275 16.21 13.19 16.10
N ASP A 276 16.58 14.39 16.51
CA ASP A 276 17.93 14.92 16.42
C ASP A 276 18.85 14.14 17.36
N TYR A 277 19.64 13.22 16.79
CA TYR A 277 20.85 12.69 17.39
C TYR A 277 21.98 13.62 16.95
N TRP A 278 22.37 14.60 17.78
CA TRP A 278 23.74 15.14 17.97
C TRP A 278 23.75 16.53 18.68
N ARG A 279 24.54 16.62 19.76
CA ARG A 279 25.04 17.81 20.52
C ARG A 279 23.97 18.68 21.22
N SER A 280 24.04 18.87 22.53
CA SER A 280 25.12 19.64 23.19
C SER A 280 25.11 19.47 24.71
N ALA A 281 26.28 19.32 25.33
CA ALA A 281 26.58 19.77 26.70
C ALA A 281 28.06 20.23 26.76
N PRO A 282 28.41 21.22 27.61
CA PRO A 282 29.51 22.18 27.43
C PRO A 282 30.86 21.69 27.99
N PRO A 283 31.98 22.41 27.76
CA PRO A 283 33.31 21.94 28.13
C PRO A 283 33.62 22.22 29.61
N SER A 284 34.27 21.27 30.26
CA SER A 284 35.06 21.51 31.48
C SER A 284 36.42 20.84 31.30
N ASP A 285 37.43 21.65 31.60
CA ASP A 285 38.87 21.49 31.51
C ASP A 285 39.43 20.61 32.65
N ASP A 286 40.75 20.36 32.59
CA ASP A 286 41.64 19.65 33.54
C ASP A 286 41.61 18.11 33.45
N GLY A 287 42.69 17.35 33.30
CA GLY A 287 44.14 17.59 33.27
C GLY A 287 44.85 16.24 33.49
N ASP A 288 45.91 15.98 32.71
CA ASP A 288 47.07 15.08 32.86
C ASP A 288 47.02 13.81 33.75
N HIS A 289 47.36 12.64 33.17
CA HIS A 289 48.57 11.88 33.54
C HIS A 289 48.79 10.60 32.68
N GLU A 290 50.06 10.38 32.32
CA GLU A 290 50.62 9.19 31.67
C GLU A 290 50.79 7.99 32.63
N ALA A 291 50.86 6.80 32.01
CA ALA A 291 51.83 5.72 32.27
C ALA A 291 51.30 4.33 32.73
N GLU A 292 51.77 3.36 31.95
CA GLU A 292 52.19 1.98 32.27
C GLU A 292 51.19 0.82 32.36
N ALA A 293 51.69 -0.30 31.82
CA ALA A 293 51.06 -1.56 31.54
C ALA A 293 51.35 -2.58 32.65
N GLU A 294 50.43 -3.49 32.92
CA GLU A 294 50.76 -4.82 33.43
C GLU A 294 49.68 -5.84 33.05
N GLU A 295 50.15 -7.05 32.74
CA GLU A 295 49.40 -8.22 32.29
C GLU A 295 48.50 -8.80 33.39
N GLY A 296 47.35 -9.34 32.99
CA GLY A 296 46.47 -10.10 33.87
C GLY A 296 45.40 -10.84 33.07
N ASP A 297 45.69 -12.10 32.75
CA ASP A 297 44.78 -13.11 32.23
C ASP A 297 43.58 -13.30 33.18
N ASP A 298 42.35 -13.19 32.66
CA ASP A 298 41.23 -14.01 33.14
C ASP A 298 40.02 -13.94 32.20
N THR A 299 39.73 -15.08 31.59
CA THR A 299 38.49 -15.39 30.86
C THR A 299 37.23 -15.11 31.70
N ARG A 300 36.25 -14.37 31.15
CA ARG A 300 34.80 -14.62 31.36
C ARG A 300 33.88 -13.78 30.47
N SER A 301 32.89 -14.48 29.94
CA SER A 301 31.86 -14.07 28.98
C SER A 301 30.98 -12.91 29.44
N ASN A 302 30.69 -12.01 28.50
CA ASN A 302 29.81 -10.86 28.64
C ASN A 302 28.33 -11.26 28.43
N GLY A 303 27.45 -10.89 29.36
CA GLY A 303 26.00 -11.13 29.25
C GLY A 303 25.22 -10.52 30.41
N ARG A 304 24.97 -9.20 30.39
CA ARG A 304 24.03 -8.54 31.32
C ARG A 304 22.64 -8.49 30.70
N ALA A 305 21.73 -9.29 31.24
CA ALA A 305 20.29 -9.22 31.00
C ALA A 305 19.70 -8.02 31.76
N TRP A 306 18.83 -7.25 31.09
CA TRP A 306 18.01 -6.20 31.71
C TRP A 306 16.56 -6.69 31.80
N THR A 307 16.09 -6.91 33.03
CA THR A 307 14.70 -7.21 33.36
C THR A 307 13.92 -5.90 33.57
N ILE A 308 12.82 -5.71 32.84
CA ILE A 308 11.84 -4.66 33.08
C ILE A 308 10.52 -5.33 33.45
N TYR A 309 10.33 -5.62 34.73
CA TYR A 309 9.01 -5.77 35.32
C TYR A 309 9.07 -5.11 36.70
N LYS A 310 8.27 -4.06 36.88
CA LYS A 310 7.84 -3.67 38.22
C LYS A 310 6.72 -4.62 38.61
N ASP A 311 6.98 -5.32 39.69
CA ASP A 311 6.09 -6.20 40.42
C ASP A 311 5.03 -5.36 41.13
N ASP A 312 3.76 -5.57 40.77
CA ASP A 312 2.60 -5.16 41.55
C ASP A 312 1.51 -6.24 41.38
N GLY A 313 1.47 -7.17 42.35
CA GLY A 313 0.25 -7.81 42.85
C GLY A 313 -0.39 -8.92 41.98
N ASN A 314 -0.09 -10.17 42.35
CA ASN A 314 -0.82 -11.41 42.08
C ASN A 314 -0.28 -12.34 40.97
N ALA A 315 0.96 -12.80 41.16
CA ALA A 315 1.61 -13.82 40.34
C ALA A 315 0.96 -15.23 40.44
N GLU A 316 0.36 -15.58 41.57
CA GLU A 316 -0.28 -16.89 41.77
C GLU A 316 -1.56 -17.06 40.95
N ALA A 317 -2.38 -16.01 40.79
CA ALA A 317 -3.58 -16.08 39.95
C ALA A 317 -3.22 -16.25 38.47
N ARG A 318 -2.17 -15.57 37.99
CA ARG A 318 -1.70 -15.69 36.60
C ARG A 318 -1.06 -17.05 36.30
N ASN A 319 -0.35 -17.64 37.27
CA ASN A 319 0.16 -19.01 37.10
C ASN A 319 -0.98 -20.03 37.06
N LYS A 320 -2.00 -19.89 37.91
CA LYS A 320 -3.21 -20.74 37.83
C LYS A 320 -3.99 -20.58 36.53
N GLU A 321 -4.12 -19.35 36.02
CA GLU A 321 -4.76 -19.11 34.72
C GLU A 321 -3.95 -19.75 33.58
N ARG A 322 -2.62 -19.61 33.57
CA ARG A 322 -1.73 -20.27 32.58
C ARG A 322 -1.79 -21.78 32.68
N GLU A 323 -1.70 -22.36 33.87
CA GLU A 323 -1.83 -23.81 34.08
C GLU A 323 -3.20 -24.32 33.62
N SER A 324 -4.29 -23.57 33.88
CA SER A 324 -5.63 -23.95 33.41
C SER A 324 -5.78 -23.86 31.88
N ALA A 325 -5.13 -22.88 31.26
CA ALA A 325 -5.15 -22.68 29.81
C ALA A 325 -4.31 -23.77 29.11
N ASP A 326 -3.14 -24.09 29.66
CA ASP A 326 -2.27 -25.17 29.17
C ASP A 326 -2.96 -26.54 29.33
N ASP A 327 -3.68 -26.79 30.42
CA ASP A 327 -4.50 -28.00 30.62
C ASP A 327 -5.68 -28.10 29.65
N HIS A 328 -6.27 -26.97 29.27
CA HIS A 328 -7.35 -26.93 28.29
C HIS A 328 -6.84 -27.23 26.88
N VAL A 329 -5.72 -26.62 26.50
CA VAL A 329 -5.05 -26.87 25.22
C VAL A 329 -4.56 -28.32 25.15
N HIS A 330 -3.98 -28.84 26.24
CA HIS A 330 -3.51 -30.22 26.29
C HIS A 330 -4.66 -31.23 26.14
N ARG A 331 -5.81 -30.99 26.80
CA ARG A 331 -7.03 -31.80 26.62
C ARG A 331 -7.57 -31.73 25.20
N TYR A 332 -7.66 -30.52 24.62
CA TYR A 332 -8.13 -30.34 23.26
C TYR A 332 -7.25 -31.11 22.25
N VAL A 333 -5.94 -31.02 22.38
CA VAL A 333 -4.98 -31.73 21.52
C VAL A 333 -5.08 -33.25 21.72
N GLN A 334 -5.22 -33.74 22.96
CA GLN A 334 -5.42 -35.17 23.22
C GLN A 334 -6.74 -35.69 22.65
N ASP A 335 -7.83 -34.92 22.72
CA ASP A 335 -9.13 -35.30 22.16
C ASP A 335 -9.08 -35.37 20.63
N GLN A 336 -8.43 -34.40 19.98
CA GLN A 336 -8.23 -34.40 18.52
C GLN A 336 -7.36 -35.58 18.07
N LEU A 337 -6.28 -35.89 18.79
CA LEU A 337 -5.43 -37.05 18.50
C LEU A 337 -6.17 -38.38 18.71
N LYS A 338 -7.01 -38.50 19.74
CA LYS A 338 -7.84 -39.70 19.96
C LYS A 338 -8.87 -39.92 18.85
N ARG A 339 -9.50 -38.85 18.36
CA ARG A 339 -10.47 -38.91 17.26
C ARG A 339 -9.81 -39.31 15.93
N LEU A 340 -8.56 -38.88 15.71
CA LEU A 340 -7.77 -39.30 14.55
C LEU A 340 -7.24 -40.74 14.64
N MET A 341 -7.16 -41.31 15.84
CA MET A 341 -6.70 -42.69 16.08
C MET A 341 -7.82 -43.72 16.06
N THR A 342 -9.09 -43.31 16.02
CA THR A 342 -10.22 -44.24 15.82
C THR A 342 -10.36 -44.64 14.35
N PRO A 343 -10.75 -45.90 14.05
CA PRO A 343 -10.71 -46.45 12.69
C PRO A 343 -11.54 -45.68 11.64
N ASP A 344 -12.56 -44.95 12.09
CA ASP A 344 -13.48 -44.17 11.23
C ASP A 344 -13.14 -42.66 11.21
N GLY A 345 -11.99 -42.25 11.79
CA GLY A 345 -11.61 -40.84 11.99
C GLY A 345 -11.41 -39.97 10.74
N PRO A 346 -10.92 -40.47 9.58
CA PRO A 346 -10.72 -39.62 8.42
C PRO A 346 -12.01 -39.33 7.63
N GLU A 347 -13.10 -40.08 7.82
CA GLU A 347 -14.36 -39.88 7.07
C GLU A 347 -15.33 -38.88 7.74
N GLN A 348 -15.20 -38.60 9.04
CA GLN A 348 -16.06 -37.61 9.71
C GLN A 348 -15.64 -36.14 9.51
N TYR A 349 -14.45 -35.89 8.95
CA TYR A 349 -13.97 -34.53 8.72
C TYR A 349 -14.56 -33.87 7.46
N GLU A 350 -15.21 -34.63 6.58
CA GLU A 350 -15.84 -34.10 5.35
C GLU A 350 -17.26 -33.53 5.60
N ASP A 351 -17.97 -33.97 6.65
CA ASP A 351 -19.38 -33.60 6.89
C ASP A 351 -19.61 -32.42 7.86
N GLU A 352 -18.57 -31.90 8.55
CA GLU A 352 -18.69 -30.72 9.43
C GLU A 352 -18.30 -29.39 8.74
N ILE A 353 -18.00 -29.42 7.43
CA ILE A 353 -17.77 -28.23 6.60
C ILE A 353 -18.80 -28.22 5.45
N GLU A 354 -20.08 -28.12 5.81
CA GLU A 354 -21.16 -27.64 4.94
C GLU A 354 -21.88 -26.45 5.59
#